data_AF-A0A7S0BD89-F1
#
_entry.id   AF-A0A7S0BD89-F1
#
_cell.length_a   1.000
_cell.length_b   1.000
_cell.length_c   1.000
_cell.angle_alpha   90.00
_cell.angle_beta   90.00
_cell.angle_gamma   90.00
#
_symmetry.space_group_name_H-M   'P 1'
#
loop_
_entity.id
_entity.type
_entity.pdbx_description
1 polymer ?
#
loop_
_entity_poly.entity_id
_entity_poly.type
_entity_poly.pdbx_seq_one_letter_code
_entity_poly.pdbx_strand_id
1 'polypeptide(L)'
;GCAPGLEITSVQECELAIKILGYNVDPRWVSVFPGLPRGCSIREEVSGSDPERMHFNSAPTGQGREDLAPVCKTPDVPPPAPDATPTTSAEVSGVATKAASSALPAHT
;
A
#
# COMPACT_ATOMS: atom_id res chain seq x y z
N GLY A 1 -14.82 5.84 2.82
CA GLY A 1 -14.14 5.65 4.11
C GLY A 1 -13.84 4.18 4.33
N CYS A 2 -13.11 3.83 5.38
CA CYS A 2 -12.79 2.44 5.70
C CYS A 2 -14.00 1.69 6.29
N ALA A 3 -13.97 0.36 6.22
CA ALA A 3 -14.92 -0.47 6.96
C ALA A 3 -14.67 -0.36 8.48
N PRO A 4 -15.70 -0.59 9.32
CA PRO A 4 -15.56 -0.50 10.77
C PRO A 4 -14.45 -1.42 11.31
N GLY A 5 -13.56 -0.87 12.13
CA GLY A 5 -12.44 -1.59 12.74
C GLY A 5 -11.19 -1.64 11.86
N LEU A 6 -11.27 -1.20 10.60
CA LEU A 6 -10.12 -1.12 9.69
C LEU A 6 -9.57 0.30 9.56
N GLU A 7 -10.09 1.25 10.33
CA GLU A 7 -9.55 2.59 10.39
C GLU A 7 -8.14 2.61 11.01
N ILE A 8 -7.29 3.46 10.45
CA ILE A 8 -6.03 3.85 11.06
C ILE A 8 -6.30 4.98 12.06
N THR A 9 -5.90 4.77 13.31
CA THR A 9 -6.26 5.66 14.44
C THR A 9 -5.06 6.40 15.03
N SER A 10 -3.86 6.22 14.48
CA SER A 10 -2.66 6.96 14.89
C SER A 10 -1.87 7.49 13.71
N VAL A 11 -1.11 8.56 13.96
CA VAL A 11 -0.21 9.17 12.97
C VAL A 11 0.85 8.15 12.54
N GLN A 12 1.39 7.37 13.48
CA GLN A 12 2.44 6.38 13.22
C GLN A 12 1.95 5.23 12.35
N GLU A 13 0.74 4.71 12.59
CA GLU A 13 0.12 3.71 11.71
C GLU A 13 -0.12 4.27 10.30
N CYS A 14 -0.53 5.54 10.20
CA CYS A 14 -0.75 6.19 8.90
C CYS A 14 0.57 6.31 8.12
N GLU A 15 1.62 6.77 8.78
CA GLU A 15 2.95 6.86 8.18
C GLU A 15 3.44 5.49 7.66
N LEU A 16 3.28 4.44 8.46
CA LEU A 16 3.66 3.08 8.07
C LEU A 16 2.82 2.58 6.89
N ALA A 17 1.51 2.75 6.93
CA ALA A 17 0.61 2.29 5.88
C ALA A 17 0.91 2.96 4.53
N ILE A 18 1.13 4.27 4.54
CA ILE A 18 1.49 5.04 3.33
C ILE A 18 2.83 4.55 2.75
N LYS A 19 3.82 4.28 3.60
CA LYS A 19 5.11 3.71 3.17
C LYS A 19 4.97 2.30 2.59
N ILE A 20 4.14 1.45 3.19
CA ILE A 20 3.85 0.10 2.67
C ILE A 20 3.21 0.17 1.28
N LEU A 21 2.36 1.17 1.03
CA LEU A 21 1.78 1.43 -0.28
C LEU A 21 2.79 2.01 -1.30
N GLY A 22 4.04 2.26 -0.89
CA GLY A 22 5.11 2.74 -1.78
C GLY A 22 5.15 4.26 -1.95
N TYR A 23 4.39 5.01 -1.16
CA TYR A 23 4.37 6.47 -1.23
C TYR A 23 5.33 7.11 -0.21
N ASN A 24 5.82 8.30 -0.55
CA ASN A 24 6.46 9.19 0.43
C ASN A 24 5.40 9.69 1.42
N VAL A 25 5.79 10.07 2.63
CA VAL A 25 4.86 10.61 3.64
C VAL A 25 4.92 12.12 3.73
N ASP A 26 6.00 12.72 3.23
CA ASP A 26 6.30 14.13 3.36
C ASP A 26 6.05 14.92 2.05
N PRO A 27 5.66 16.20 2.17
CA PRO A 27 5.23 16.83 3.42
C PRO A 27 3.93 16.20 3.94
N ARG A 28 3.76 16.18 5.26
CA ARG A 28 2.62 15.55 5.92
C ARG A 28 1.71 16.61 6.52
N TRP A 29 0.41 16.36 6.46
CA TRP A 29 -0.61 17.14 7.15
C TRP A 29 -1.15 16.33 8.33
N VAL A 30 -1.10 16.91 9.53
CA VAL A 30 -1.62 16.28 10.76
C VAL A 30 -2.42 17.32 11.54
N SER A 31 -3.72 17.11 11.71
CA SER A 31 -4.57 18.09 12.42
C SER A 31 -5.89 17.49 12.93
N VAL A 32 -6.74 18.37 13.48
CA VAL A 32 -8.13 18.11 13.86
C VAL A 32 -9.02 19.02 13.01
N PHE A 33 -9.60 18.49 11.92
CA PHE A 33 -10.44 19.31 11.03
C PHE A 33 -11.61 18.48 10.45
N PRO A 34 -12.87 18.79 10.80
CA PRO A 34 -14.03 17.99 10.37
C PRO A 34 -14.32 18.06 8.87
N GLY A 35 -13.69 19.00 8.14
CA GLY A 35 -13.84 19.14 6.69
C GLY A 35 -13.03 18.15 5.84
N LEU A 36 -12.14 17.35 6.44
CA LEU A 36 -11.38 16.30 5.75
C LEU A 36 -11.82 14.91 6.18
N PRO A 37 -11.43 13.85 5.44
CA PRO A 37 -11.65 12.49 5.90
C PRO A 37 -11.06 12.27 7.28
N ARG A 38 -11.78 11.54 8.14
CA ARG A 38 -11.26 11.12 9.45
C ARG A 38 -10.18 10.04 9.25
N GLY A 39 -9.16 10.06 10.10
CA GLY A 39 -8.11 9.05 10.13
C GLY A 39 -7.05 9.31 9.06
N CYS A 40 -6.50 8.22 8.51
CA CYS A 40 -5.46 8.29 7.49
C CYS A 40 -6.06 8.44 6.08
N SER A 41 -5.52 9.39 5.32
CA SER A 41 -5.79 9.53 3.89
C SER A 41 -4.52 9.94 3.15
N ILE A 42 -4.53 9.69 1.83
CA ILE A 42 -3.44 10.04 0.93
C ILE A 42 -3.95 10.94 -0.18
N ARG A 43 -3.13 11.91 -0.56
CA ARG A 43 -3.24 12.64 -1.80
C ARG A 43 -2.43 11.93 -2.88
N GLU A 44 -3.07 11.23 -3.81
CA GLU A 44 -2.39 10.48 -4.87
C GLU A 44 -1.65 11.41 -5.85
N GLU A 45 -2.21 12.60 -6.08
CA GLU A 45 -1.62 13.65 -6.92
C GLU A 45 -1.37 14.92 -6.10
N VAL A 46 -0.09 15.26 -5.90
CA VAL A 46 0.33 16.48 -5.19
C VAL A 46 0.57 17.62 -6.18
N SER A 47 0.33 18.84 -5.75
CA SER A 47 0.61 20.06 -6.52
C SER A 47 1.52 20.99 -5.72
N GLY A 48 1.98 22.08 -6.34
CA GLY A 48 2.71 23.13 -5.61
C GLY A 48 1.87 23.84 -4.55
N SER A 49 0.55 23.88 -4.71
CA SER A 49 -0.40 24.50 -3.77
C SER A 49 -0.88 23.53 -2.69
N ASP A 50 -0.88 22.23 -2.98
CA ASP A 50 -1.28 21.16 -2.07
C ASP A 50 -0.18 20.07 -2.07
N PRO A 51 0.98 20.35 -1.45
CA PRO A 51 2.12 19.46 -1.51
C PRO A 51 1.97 18.27 -0.57
N GLU A 52 1.07 18.32 0.42
CA GLU A 52 1.01 17.30 1.45
C GLU A 52 0.51 15.96 0.88
N ARG A 53 1.34 14.93 1.07
CA ARG A 53 1.04 13.58 0.60
C ARG A 53 0.20 12.82 1.62
N MET A 54 0.74 12.66 2.83
CA MET A 54 0.07 12.01 3.93
C MET A 54 -0.83 12.99 4.66
N HIS A 55 -2.05 12.57 4.96
CA HIS A 55 -2.99 13.31 5.80
C HIS A 55 -3.47 12.43 6.96
N PHE A 56 -3.32 12.92 8.19
CA PHE A 56 -3.93 12.32 9.36
C PHE A 56 -4.84 13.33 10.09
N ASN A 57 -6.12 12.96 10.22
CA ASN A 57 -7.13 13.80 10.85
C ASN A 57 -7.73 13.11 12.09
N SER A 58 -7.51 13.66 13.28
CA SER A 58 -8.03 13.11 14.54
C SER A 58 -9.39 13.67 14.97
N ALA A 59 -10.10 14.42 14.11
CA ALA A 59 -11.47 14.85 14.38
C ALA A 59 -12.41 13.63 14.57
N PRO A 60 -13.42 13.70 15.47
CA PRO A 60 -14.33 12.58 15.73
C PRO A 60 -15.19 12.22 14.51
N THR A 61 -15.46 13.21 13.66
CA THR A 61 -16.15 13.11 12.37
C THR A 61 -15.28 13.66 11.26
N GLY A 62 -15.64 13.37 10.02
CA GLY A 62 -14.94 13.88 8.84
C GLY A 62 -15.84 13.84 7.62
N GLN A 63 -15.44 14.56 6.58
CA GLN A 63 -16.14 14.58 5.29
C GLN A 63 -15.21 14.10 4.18
N GLY A 64 -15.76 13.31 3.25
CA GLY A 64 -15.03 12.88 2.06
C GLY A 64 -14.58 14.08 1.24
N ARG A 65 -13.41 13.97 0.62
CA ARG A 65 -12.86 14.93 -0.32
C ARG A 65 -12.35 14.19 -1.55
N GLU A 66 -12.59 14.76 -2.72
CA GLU A 66 -12.30 14.10 -4.00
C GLU A 66 -10.81 13.83 -4.23
N ASP A 67 -9.95 14.63 -3.61
CA ASP A 67 -8.50 14.59 -3.76
C ASP A 67 -7.79 13.79 -2.64
N LEU A 68 -8.54 13.23 -1.71
CA LEU A 68 -8.02 12.44 -0.58
C LEU A 68 -8.64 11.05 -0.54
N ALA A 69 -7.83 10.05 -0.89
CA ALA A 69 -8.21 8.64 -0.80
C ALA A 69 -8.00 8.11 0.63
N PRO A 70 -8.98 7.40 1.23
CA PRO A 70 -8.81 6.81 2.56
C PRO A 70 -7.79 5.67 2.53
N VAL A 71 -6.97 5.56 3.56
CA VAL A 71 -6.05 4.43 3.76
C VAL A 71 -6.53 3.59 4.92
N CYS A 72 -6.69 2.29 4.67
CA CYS A 72 -7.32 1.34 5.59
C CYS A 72 -6.38 0.20 5.92
N LYS A 73 -6.56 -0.39 7.11
CA LYS A 73 -5.96 -1.67 7.46
C LYS A 73 -6.52 -2.75 6.53
N THR A 74 -5.70 -3.75 6.21
CA THR A 74 -6.20 -4.98 5.62
C THR A 74 -6.98 -5.75 6.68
N PRO A 75 -8.15 -6.33 6.35
CA PRO A 75 -8.77 -7.29 7.26
C PRO A 75 -7.77 -8.41 7.51
N ASP A 76 -7.65 -8.85 8.76
CA ASP A 76 -6.91 -10.06 9.08
C ASP A 76 -7.66 -11.23 8.42
N VAL A 77 -7.11 -11.75 7.33
CA VAL A 77 -7.61 -12.97 6.71
C VAL A 77 -6.91 -14.10 7.44
N PRO A 78 -7.63 -14.91 8.25
CA PRO A 78 -7.02 -16.08 8.86
C PRO A 78 -6.36 -16.91 7.76
N PRO A 79 -5.16 -17.49 8.01
CA PRO A 79 -4.55 -18.38 7.04
C PRO A 79 -5.60 -19.42 6.61
N PRO A 80 -5.70 -19.73 5.30
CA PRO A 80 -6.70 -20.67 4.82
C PRO A 80 -6.56 -21.95 5.64
N ALA A 81 -7.68 -22.39 6.23
CA ALA A 81 -7.70 -23.57 7.07
C ALA A 81 -7.04 -24.76 6.35
N PRO A 82 -6.32 -25.64 7.08
CA PRO A 82 -5.55 -26.74 6.47
C PRO A 82 -6.36 -27.74 5.62
N ASP A 83 -7.70 -27.67 5.63
CA ASP A 83 -8.59 -28.53 4.84
C ASP A 83 -9.08 -27.93 3.51
N ALA A 84 -8.74 -26.67 3.19
CA ALA A 84 -8.94 -26.16 1.83
C ALA A 84 -7.83 -26.72 0.93
N THR A 85 -8.05 -27.93 0.43
CA THR A 85 -7.26 -28.50 -0.66
C THR A 85 -7.12 -27.45 -1.78
N PRO A 86 -5.90 -27.03 -2.15
CA PRO A 86 -5.70 -26.24 -3.34
C PRO A 86 -6.00 -27.16 -4.52
N THR A 87 -7.20 -27.03 -5.10
CA THR A 87 -7.46 -27.59 -6.42
C THR A 87 -6.57 -26.84 -7.41
N THR A 88 -5.51 -27.55 -7.77
CA THR A 88 -4.53 -27.21 -8.79
C THR A 88 -5.19 -26.93 -10.14
N SER A 89 -4.80 -25.80 -10.74
CA SER A 89 -4.37 -25.70 -12.14
C SER A 89 -3.46 -24.48 -12.18
N ALA A 90 -2.16 -24.69 -12.00
CA ALA A 90 -1.19 -25.02 -13.06
C ALA A 90 -0.39 -23.73 -13.33
N GLU A 91 0.82 -23.68 -12.78
CA GLU A 91 2.05 -23.76 -13.59
C GLU A 91 2.35 -22.49 -14.37
N VAL A 92 3.25 -21.67 -13.83
CA VAL A 92 4.58 -21.54 -14.44
C VAL A 92 5.59 -21.57 -13.30
N SER A 93 6.08 -22.78 -13.01
CA SER A 93 7.32 -22.97 -12.29
C SER A 93 8.47 -22.59 -13.22
N GLY A 94 9.46 -21.89 -12.69
CA GLY A 94 10.62 -21.45 -13.45
C GLY A 94 11.40 -22.62 -14.07
N VAL A 95 12.02 -22.36 -15.21
CA VAL A 95 13.19 -23.11 -15.64
C VAL A 95 14.44 -22.31 -15.30
N ALA A 96 15.29 -22.94 -14.49
CA ALA A 96 16.55 -22.43 -14.03
C ALA A 96 17.58 -22.24 -15.16
N THR A 97 18.56 -21.41 -14.83
CA THR A 97 19.80 -21.03 -15.50
C THR A 97 20.61 -22.17 -16.14
N LYS A 98 21.32 -21.85 -17.24
CA LYS A 98 22.65 -22.39 -17.49
C LYS A 98 23.51 -21.41 -18.31
N ALA A 99 24.57 -20.92 -17.71
CA ALA A 99 25.73 -20.32 -18.37
C ALA A 99 26.87 -21.34 -18.39
N ALA A 100 27.59 -21.47 -19.52
CA ALA A 100 29.04 -21.73 -19.59
C ALA A 100 29.52 -21.86 -21.05
N SER A 101 30.67 -21.23 -21.31
CA SER A 101 31.49 -21.19 -22.53
C SER A 101 31.82 -22.55 -23.17
N SER A 102 32.16 -22.52 -24.45
CA SER A 102 33.19 -23.39 -25.02
C SER A 102 33.89 -22.75 -26.22
N ALA A 103 35.13 -23.19 -26.39
CA ALA A 103 36.24 -22.59 -27.11
C ALA A 103 36.22 -22.82 -28.64
N LEU A 104 37.20 -22.19 -29.29
CA LEU A 104 37.69 -22.34 -30.68
C LEU A 104 37.73 -23.79 -31.18
N PRO A 105 37.82 -23.96 -32.52
CA PRO A 105 39.03 -24.60 -33.04
C PRO A 105 39.62 -23.93 -34.30
N ALA A 106 40.87 -24.31 -34.58
CA ALA A 106 41.73 -23.89 -35.67
C ALA A 106 41.61 -24.77 -36.94
N HIS A 107 42.30 -24.30 -37.99
CA HIS A 107 42.84 -24.99 -39.19
C HIS A 107 41.99 -25.02 -40.48
N THR A 108 42.47 -24.30 -41.51
CA THR A 108 43.32 -24.85 -42.58
C THR A 108 44.22 -23.74 -43.13
#